data_AF-A0A1D3L1H4-F1
#
_entry.id   AF-A0A1D3L1H4-F1
#
_cell.length_a   1.000
_cell.length_b   1.000
_cell.length_c   1.000
_cell.angle_alpha   90.00
_cell.angle_beta   90.00
_cell.angle_gamma   90.00
#
_symmetry.space_group_name_H-M   'P 1'
#
loop_
_entity.id
_entity.type
_entity.pdbx_description
1 polymer ?
#
loop_
_entity_poly.entity_id
_entity_poly.type
_entity_poly.pdbx_seq_one_letter_code
_entity_poly.pdbx_strand_id
1 'polypeptide(L)'
;MAVFYDGLDKVFRGVTAFLDCYGRSEILQNYFFEAFESFAYSNLINKFFLEVKDKDELEEVLGDKLKLFRFESGKVQQEIELGLFFSLREDKIHEGYYKNFRETFKEEFPELAETMEMVEARVDTNQLKRYLHRKRREIKSTGKTDHDFDLFILTTALEAYALGGGTPHEMAENIPNIMEMVSKGEVVESSEDVFKSIERRSRTIIRDQRRIQGTFEDSLYKRWREPLDLLEALIMISMEAGEAHANKILTDETESPKKEAIIRIHARSLQIAGEVLVLLKSGYADGANARWRSLHELAVTSFFLFENDEEVSKRYLDYVVIEKFKEAREYRNQCEKLGYPPIDEQKFQKLKTEKERLCELYHDNFHWSYGWIPSDILPKRSFRDLEEYVNLNTLRPFYKFSSASIHGSPRGLYSLGLMDDYQEKVLLCGTSDYGLADPLETTAISLLYATLCLLNIEPDYESIFQLQVMKSLVDKIGPLAVEIQRELETMTHYKPWI
;
A
#
# COMPACT_ATOMS: atom_id res chain seq x y z
N MET A 1 23.67 25.00 36.14
CA MET A 1 22.59 24.77 35.16
C MET A 1 23.07 24.84 33.69
N ALA A 2 23.45 26.00 33.13
CA ALA A 2 23.70 26.14 31.67
C ALA A 2 24.70 25.12 31.07
N VAL A 3 25.88 24.97 31.67
CA VAL A 3 26.96 24.09 31.16
C VAL A 3 26.57 22.61 31.01
N PHE A 4 25.66 22.10 31.85
CA PHE A 4 25.21 20.70 31.76
C PHE A 4 24.33 20.46 30.53
N TYR A 5 23.31 21.30 30.35
CA TYR A 5 22.38 21.19 29.24
C TYR A 5 23.02 21.60 27.91
N ASP A 6 23.95 22.56 27.92
CA ASP A 6 24.72 22.92 26.72
C ASP A 6 25.55 21.73 26.19
N GLY A 7 26.13 20.94 27.11
CA GLY A 7 26.84 19.69 26.78
C GLY A 7 25.91 18.64 26.18
N LEU A 8 24.74 18.42 26.79
CA LEU A 8 23.73 17.49 26.27
C LEU A 8 23.21 17.93 24.89
N ASP A 9 22.94 19.21 24.69
CA ASP A 9 22.46 19.74 23.41
C ASP A 9 23.51 19.58 22.30
N LYS A 10 24.81 19.70 22.62
CA LYS A 10 25.88 19.46 21.64
C LYS A 10 25.91 18.00 21.19
N VAL A 11 25.80 17.05 22.12
CA VAL A 11 25.75 15.61 21.81
C VAL A 11 24.48 15.30 21.01
N PHE A 12 23.33 15.81 21.44
CA PHE A 12 22.05 15.57 20.77
C PHE A 12 22.05 16.08 19.32
N ARG A 13 22.61 17.27 19.05
CA ARG A 13 22.75 17.79 17.68
C ARG A 13 23.61 16.89 16.79
N GLY A 14 24.66 16.27 17.35
CA GLY A 14 25.48 15.29 16.64
C GLY A 14 24.68 14.05 16.25
N VAL A 15 23.86 13.54 17.17
CA VAL A 15 22.96 12.40 16.93
C VAL A 15 21.93 12.73 15.85
N THR A 16 21.27 13.89 15.93
CA THR A 16 20.25 14.26 14.92
C THR A 16 20.87 14.43 13.55
N ALA A 17 22.02 15.12 13.45
CA ALA A 17 22.72 15.30 12.19
C ALA A 17 23.17 13.96 11.58
N PHE A 18 23.58 13.01 12.41
CA PHE A 18 23.89 11.65 11.99
C PHE A 18 22.68 10.94 11.40
N LEU A 19 21.54 10.94 12.13
CA LEU A 19 20.31 10.28 11.67
C LEU A 19 19.76 10.91 10.38
N ASP A 20 19.93 12.22 10.19
CA ASP A 20 19.51 12.94 8.99
C ASP A 20 20.33 12.60 7.73
N CYS A 21 21.45 11.88 7.87
CA CYS A 21 22.16 11.31 6.72
C CYS A 21 21.44 10.12 6.09
N TYR A 22 20.59 9.42 6.86
CA TYR A 22 19.99 8.13 6.52
C TYR A 22 18.47 8.20 6.37
N GLY A 23 17.86 7.11 5.92
CA GLY A 23 16.41 6.97 5.87
C GLY A 23 15.80 7.03 7.26
N ARG A 24 14.58 7.57 7.36
CA ARG A 24 13.85 7.63 8.62
C ARG A 24 13.61 6.23 9.18
N SER A 25 14.14 5.97 10.38
CA SER A 25 14.14 4.66 11.05
C SER A 25 13.77 4.79 12.52
N GLU A 26 12.68 4.14 12.94
CA GLU A 26 12.33 4.08 14.37
C GLU A 26 13.36 3.28 15.19
N ILE A 27 14.00 2.28 14.58
CA ILE A 27 15.02 1.45 15.24
C ILE A 27 16.22 2.32 15.59
N LEU A 28 16.77 3.04 14.62
CA LEU A 28 17.92 3.92 14.86
C LEU A 28 17.56 5.08 15.79
N GLN A 29 16.40 5.72 15.60
CA GLN A 29 15.95 6.80 16.47
C GLN A 29 15.83 6.36 17.93
N ASN A 30 15.25 5.19 18.20
CA ASN A 30 15.12 4.67 19.56
C ASN A 30 16.49 4.29 20.12
N TYR A 31 17.31 3.57 19.36
CA TYR A 31 18.64 3.14 19.75
C TYR A 31 19.54 4.33 20.15
N PHE A 32 19.62 5.35 19.30
CA PHE A 32 20.42 6.54 19.60
C PHE A 32 19.82 7.39 20.73
N PHE A 33 18.50 7.39 20.90
CA PHE A 33 17.88 8.06 22.06
C PHE A 33 18.22 7.37 23.37
N GLU A 34 18.18 6.03 23.42
CA GLU A 34 18.52 5.27 24.62
C GLU A 34 19.97 5.45 25.03
N ALA A 35 20.88 5.52 24.04
CA ALA A 35 22.28 5.86 24.29
C ALA A 35 22.44 7.29 24.84
N PHE A 36 21.68 8.25 24.28
CA PHE A 36 21.65 9.62 24.76
C PHE A 36 21.08 9.77 26.18
N GLU A 37 20.02 9.03 26.50
CA GLU A 37 19.42 8.98 27.83
C GLU A 37 20.41 8.38 28.84
N SER A 38 21.06 7.26 28.48
CA SER A 38 22.11 6.63 29.28
C SER A 38 23.28 7.58 29.54
N PHE A 39 23.72 8.30 28.51
CA PHE A 39 24.75 9.33 28.63
C PHE A 39 24.35 10.46 29.59
N ALA A 40 23.10 10.94 29.52
CA ALA A 40 22.63 12.03 30.37
C ALA A 40 22.61 11.65 31.85
N TYR A 41 22.07 10.48 32.18
CA TYR A 41 22.04 9.99 33.57
C TYR A 41 23.43 9.58 34.07
N SER A 42 24.28 9.00 33.22
CA SER A 42 25.66 8.69 33.57
C SER A 42 26.46 9.96 33.91
N ASN A 43 26.26 11.05 33.15
CA ASN A 43 26.85 12.34 33.48
C ASN A 43 26.33 12.94 34.79
N LEU A 44 25.05 12.73 35.12
CA LEU A 44 24.49 13.16 36.40
C LEU A 44 25.15 12.43 37.59
N ILE A 45 25.29 11.10 37.48
CA ILE A 45 25.95 10.28 38.50
C ILE A 45 27.45 10.62 38.59
N ASN A 46 28.13 10.77 37.46
CA ASN A 46 29.55 11.11 37.42
C ASN A 46 29.82 12.48 38.08
N LYS A 47 28.92 13.45 37.90
CA LYS A 47 29.01 14.74 38.60
C LYS A 47 28.96 14.60 40.11
N PHE A 48 28.10 13.73 40.64
CA PHE A 48 28.10 13.42 42.07
C PHE A 48 29.46 12.92 42.53
N PHE A 49 30.05 11.94 41.83
CA PHE A 49 31.36 11.41 42.20
C PHE A 49 32.51 12.42 42.07
N LEU A 50 32.44 13.35 41.10
CA LEU A 50 33.42 14.43 40.97
C LEU A 50 33.34 15.41 42.16
N GLU A 51 32.15 15.75 42.62
CA GLU A 51 31.96 16.64 43.77
C GLU A 51 32.34 15.96 45.10
N VAL A 52 32.24 14.62 45.18
CA VAL A 52 32.69 13.84 46.33
C VAL A 52 34.23 13.71 46.35
N LYS A 53 34.89 13.60 45.19
CA LYS A 53 36.36 13.41 45.07
C LYS A 53 37.20 14.64 45.45
N ASP A 54 36.61 15.82 45.58
CA ASP A 54 37.33 17.11 45.70
C ASP A 54 37.50 17.62 47.15
N LYS A 55 37.53 16.71 48.15
CA LYS A 55 37.79 17.08 49.54
C LYS A 55 38.79 16.14 50.19
N ASP A 56 39.86 16.71 50.76
CA ASP A 56 40.83 16.05 51.64
C ASP A 56 40.20 15.53 52.97
N GLU A 57 38.86 15.48 53.07
CA GLU A 57 38.04 15.20 54.26
C GLU A 57 37.23 13.90 54.15
N LEU A 58 37.34 13.13 53.06
CA LEU A 58 36.52 11.92 52.82
C LEU A 58 36.68 10.84 53.91
N GLU A 59 37.88 10.71 54.47
CA GLU A 59 38.15 9.80 55.60
C GLU A 59 37.56 10.31 56.91
N GLU A 60 37.51 11.65 57.12
CA GLU A 60 36.85 12.27 58.27
C GLU A 60 35.31 12.16 58.20
N VAL A 61 34.74 12.22 56.99
CA VAL A 61 33.28 12.18 56.77
C VAL A 61 32.73 10.75 56.84
N LEU A 62 33.44 9.75 56.31
CA LEU A 62 32.92 8.38 56.19
C LEU A 62 33.48 7.41 57.23
N GLY A 63 34.63 7.69 57.83
CA GLY A 63 35.27 6.82 58.83
C GLY A 63 35.30 5.35 58.40
N ASP A 64 34.67 4.47 59.20
CA ASP A 64 34.62 3.03 58.96
C ASP A 64 33.89 2.63 57.65
N LYS A 65 33.02 3.49 57.12
CA LYS A 65 32.30 3.25 55.86
C LYS A 65 33.13 3.51 54.61
N LEU A 66 34.33 4.11 54.74
CA LEU A 66 35.15 4.50 53.59
C LEU A 66 35.49 3.32 52.66
N LYS A 67 35.77 2.14 53.22
CA LYS A 67 36.05 0.93 52.43
C LYS A 67 34.83 0.46 51.62
N LEU A 68 33.66 0.48 52.24
CA LEU A 68 32.40 0.12 51.58
C LEU A 68 32.07 1.13 50.47
N PHE A 69 32.21 2.43 50.75
CA PHE A 69 32.01 3.48 49.75
C PHE A 69 32.92 3.31 48.54
N ARG A 70 34.22 3.05 48.74
CA ARG A 70 35.15 2.82 47.62
C ARG A 70 34.77 1.61 46.78
N PHE A 71 34.23 0.57 47.40
CA PHE A 71 33.77 -0.63 46.70
C PHE A 71 32.50 -0.37 45.87
N GLU A 72 31.45 0.19 46.49
CA GLU A 72 30.18 0.46 45.79
C GLU A 72 30.32 1.58 44.74
N SER A 73 31.06 2.65 45.04
CA SER A 73 31.37 3.69 44.04
C SER A 73 32.21 3.16 42.88
N GLY A 74 33.07 2.16 43.12
CA GLY A 74 33.83 1.48 42.07
C GLY A 74 32.93 0.73 41.08
N LYS A 75 31.92 0.02 41.58
CA LYS A 75 30.93 -0.68 40.73
C LYS A 75 30.10 0.31 39.92
N VAL A 76 29.51 1.31 40.57
CA VAL A 76 28.69 2.31 39.87
C VAL A 76 29.54 3.08 38.86
N GLN A 77 30.80 3.41 39.16
CA GLN A 77 31.69 4.07 38.21
C GLN A 77 31.97 3.21 36.97
N GLN A 78 32.09 1.89 37.11
CA GLN A 78 32.21 0.96 35.98
C GLN A 78 30.92 0.90 35.16
N GLU A 79 29.75 0.85 35.82
CA GLU A 79 28.45 0.80 35.16
C GLU A 79 28.16 2.09 34.36
N ILE A 80 28.46 3.27 34.94
CA ILE A 80 28.26 4.56 34.25
C ILE A 80 29.30 4.86 33.19
N GLU A 81 30.47 4.22 33.22
CA GLU A 81 31.53 4.41 32.22
C GLU A 81 31.02 4.09 30.81
N LEU A 82 30.27 3.00 30.65
CA LEU A 82 29.65 2.63 29.39
C LEU A 82 28.69 3.71 28.88
N GLY A 83 27.82 4.24 29.75
CA GLY A 83 26.91 5.32 29.38
C GLY A 83 27.63 6.63 29.06
N LEU A 84 28.74 6.96 29.75
CA LEU A 84 29.59 8.11 29.43
C LEU A 84 30.26 7.98 28.05
N PHE A 85 30.59 6.75 27.63
CA PHE A 85 31.08 6.43 26.29
C PHE A 85 29.96 6.19 25.26
N PHE A 86 28.71 6.51 25.60
CA PHE A 86 27.56 6.39 24.70
C PHE A 86 27.26 4.94 24.28
N SER A 87 27.68 3.94 25.07
CA SER A 87 27.53 2.50 24.84
C SER A 87 26.22 1.94 25.42
N LEU A 88 25.67 0.89 24.76
CA LEU A 88 24.47 0.16 25.18
C LEU A 88 24.72 -1.36 25.35
N ARG A 89 25.97 -1.78 25.56
CA ARG A 89 26.35 -3.20 25.65
C ARG A 89 25.85 -3.93 26.91
N GLU A 90 25.56 -3.19 27.98
CA GLU A 90 25.10 -3.73 29.28
C GLU A 90 23.84 -2.98 29.75
N ASP A 91 23.62 -2.87 31.06
CA ASP A 91 22.44 -2.23 31.62
C ASP A 91 22.34 -0.75 31.25
N LYS A 92 21.15 -0.37 30.76
CA LYS A 92 20.84 1.00 30.35
C LYS A 92 20.64 1.90 31.58
N ILE A 93 21.35 3.02 31.61
CA ILE A 93 21.26 3.97 32.73
C ILE A 93 20.11 4.94 32.46
N HIS A 94 18.91 4.55 32.87
CA HIS A 94 17.70 5.36 32.72
C HIS A 94 17.23 5.96 34.06
N GLU A 95 16.13 6.72 34.08
CA GLU A 95 15.57 7.36 35.28
C GLU A 95 15.43 6.39 36.49
N GLY A 96 14.98 5.15 36.25
CA GLY A 96 14.83 4.13 37.29
C GLY A 96 16.14 3.72 37.96
N TYR A 97 17.22 3.57 37.17
CA TYR A 97 18.55 3.27 37.67
C TYR A 97 19.04 4.42 38.55
N TYR A 98 18.89 5.67 38.08
CA TYR A 98 19.27 6.84 38.86
C TYR A 98 18.52 6.95 40.19
N LYS A 99 17.21 6.66 40.21
CA LYS A 99 16.42 6.63 41.45
C LYS A 99 16.91 5.56 42.42
N ASN A 100 17.18 4.35 41.91
CA ASN A 100 17.69 3.25 42.73
C ASN A 100 19.08 3.60 43.31
N PHE A 101 19.97 4.13 42.47
CA PHE A 101 21.27 4.65 42.88
C PHE A 101 21.12 5.69 44.00
N ARG A 102 20.23 6.68 43.81
CA ARG A 102 19.98 7.75 44.78
C ARG A 102 19.45 7.23 46.12
N GLU A 103 18.48 6.32 46.09
CA GLU A 103 17.86 5.76 47.30
C GLU A 103 18.88 4.89 48.05
N THR A 104 19.54 3.96 47.36
CA THR A 104 20.53 3.06 47.95
C THR A 104 21.72 3.83 48.53
N PHE A 105 22.30 4.77 47.77
CA PHE A 105 23.44 5.56 48.27
C PHE A 105 23.05 6.49 49.43
N LYS A 106 21.82 7.00 49.48
CA LYS A 106 21.35 7.83 50.60
C LYS A 106 21.14 7.01 51.87
N GLU A 107 20.73 5.75 51.75
CA GLU A 107 20.60 4.83 52.87
C GLU A 107 21.95 4.37 53.41
N GLU A 108 22.89 4.01 52.53
CA GLU A 108 24.21 3.52 52.91
C GLU A 108 25.15 4.64 53.41
N PHE A 109 25.07 5.81 52.76
CA PHE A 109 25.94 6.97 53.00
C PHE A 109 25.13 8.26 53.22
N PRO A 110 24.32 8.34 54.30
CA PRO A 110 23.54 9.54 54.63
C PRO A 110 24.41 10.80 54.80
N GLU A 111 25.70 10.63 55.13
CA GLU A 111 26.69 11.69 55.27
C GLU A 111 26.94 12.44 53.93
N LEU A 112 26.63 11.81 52.78
CA LEU A 112 26.77 12.40 51.45
C LEU A 112 25.45 12.92 50.87
N ALA A 113 24.34 12.85 51.63
CA ALA A 113 23.02 13.25 51.16
C ALA A 113 22.96 14.74 50.76
N GLU A 114 23.65 15.63 51.50
CA GLU A 114 23.70 17.06 51.17
C GLU A 114 24.42 17.31 49.85
N THR A 115 25.52 16.59 49.59
CA THR A 115 26.25 16.65 48.30
C THR A 115 25.36 16.17 47.14
N MET A 116 24.61 15.09 47.35
CA MET A 116 23.66 14.58 46.36
C MET A 116 22.56 15.61 46.05
N GLU A 117 21.93 16.18 47.09
CA GLU A 117 20.88 17.19 46.95
C GLU A 117 21.40 18.47 46.27
N MET A 118 22.64 18.87 46.56
CA MET A 118 23.31 19.98 45.88
C MET A 118 23.48 19.71 44.37
N VAL A 119 23.93 18.51 43.98
CA VAL A 119 24.10 18.13 42.56
C VAL A 119 22.75 18.07 41.86
N GLU A 120 21.74 17.48 42.51
CA GLU A 120 20.35 17.45 42.01
C GLU A 120 19.78 18.84 41.80
N ALA A 121 19.99 19.77 42.74
CA ALA A 121 19.54 21.15 42.63
C ALA A 121 20.28 21.93 41.53
N ARG A 122 21.59 21.70 41.35
CA ARG A 122 22.40 22.33 40.28
C ARG A 122 22.00 21.88 38.87
N VAL A 123 21.50 20.66 38.75
CA VAL A 123 21.04 20.04 37.49
C VAL A 123 19.53 20.25 37.26
N ASP A 124 18.74 20.34 38.33
CA ASP A 124 17.28 20.23 38.34
C ASP A 124 16.83 18.92 37.65
N THR A 125 16.68 17.84 38.43
CA THR A 125 16.29 16.52 37.92
C THR A 125 14.89 16.50 37.28
N ASN A 126 13.98 17.38 37.73
CA ASN A 126 12.67 17.57 37.09
C ASN A 126 12.79 18.29 35.75
N GLN A 127 13.72 19.24 35.62
CA GLN A 127 14.07 19.83 34.33
C GLN A 127 14.74 18.80 33.40
N LEU A 128 15.62 17.94 33.90
CA LEU A 128 16.28 16.90 33.11
C LEU A 128 15.27 15.92 32.52
N LYS A 129 14.31 15.47 33.33
CA LYS A 129 13.21 14.62 32.86
C LYS A 129 12.39 15.30 31.76
N ARG A 130 12.00 16.57 31.97
CA ARG A 130 11.28 17.36 30.96
C ARG A 130 12.11 17.57 29.69
N TYR A 131 13.42 17.77 29.84
CA TYR A 131 14.37 17.91 28.75
C TYR A 131 14.45 16.63 27.90
N LEU A 132 14.73 15.48 28.52
CA LEU A 132 14.80 14.19 27.84
C LEU A 132 13.48 13.82 27.16
N HIS A 133 12.33 14.12 27.79
CA HIS A 133 11.04 13.88 27.16
C HIS A 133 10.82 14.72 25.90
N ARG A 134 11.29 15.99 25.88
CA ARG A 134 11.25 16.80 24.65
C ARG A 134 12.20 16.26 23.59
N LYS A 135 13.43 15.89 23.95
CA LYS A 135 14.41 15.32 23.03
C LYS A 135 13.96 13.99 22.41
N ARG A 136 13.21 13.17 23.16
CA ARG A 136 12.57 11.95 22.65
C ARG A 136 11.53 12.23 21.55
N ARG A 137 10.91 13.40 21.54
CA ARG A 137 10.00 13.83 20.47
C ARG A 137 10.77 14.40 19.27
N GLU A 138 11.81 15.18 19.55
CA GLU A 138 12.67 15.80 18.53
C GLU A 138 13.40 14.75 17.68
N ILE A 139 13.91 13.68 18.29
CA ILE A 139 14.59 12.61 17.55
C ILE A 139 13.65 11.85 16.60
N LYS A 140 12.33 11.84 16.86
CA LYS A 140 11.37 11.15 15.99
C LYS A 140 11.19 11.83 14.63
N SER A 141 11.59 13.09 14.49
CA SER A 141 11.51 13.82 13.22
C SER A 141 12.77 13.73 12.37
N THR A 142 13.83 13.03 12.81
CA THR A 142 15.08 12.91 12.05
C THR A 142 15.01 11.82 10.99
N GLY A 143 15.90 11.89 10.02
CA GLY A 143 16.00 10.96 8.90
C GLY A 143 15.23 11.44 7.67
N LYS A 144 15.77 11.11 6.50
CA LYS A 144 15.20 11.47 5.20
C LYS A 144 13.94 10.65 4.92
N THR A 145 12.99 11.28 4.25
CA THR A 145 11.75 10.65 3.79
C THR A 145 11.83 10.11 2.37
N ASP A 146 12.99 10.25 1.73
CA ASP A 146 13.18 9.84 0.34
C ASP A 146 13.33 8.31 0.24
N HIS A 147 12.69 7.73 -0.78
CA HIS A 147 12.72 6.29 -1.08
C HIS A 147 13.84 5.96 -2.07
N ASP A 148 15.07 6.32 -1.73
CA ASP A 148 16.26 5.96 -2.50
C ASP A 148 16.76 4.56 -2.11
N PHE A 149 17.16 3.74 -3.09
CA PHE A 149 17.56 2.36 -2.85
C PHE A 149 18.87 2.26 -2.05
N ASP A 150 19.87 3.07 -2.38
CA ASP A 150 21.17 3.05 -1.69
C ASP A 150 20.99 3.51 -0.24
N LEU A 151 20.16 4.55 -0.04
CA LEU A 151 19.76 5.03 1.28
C LEU A 151 19.03 3.95 2.08
N PHE A 152 18.12 3.20 1.45
CA PHE A 152 17.38 2.12 2.10
C PHE A 152 18.30 0.99 2.56
N ILE A 153 19.23 0.53 1.71
CA ILE A 153 20.16 -0.55 2.07
C ILE A 153 21.11 -0.10 3.20
N LEU A 154 21.66 1.11 3.11
CA LEU A 154 22.54 1.64 4.17
C LEU A 154 21.80 1.78 5.50
N THR A 155 20.57 2.29 5.48
CA THR A 155 19.75 2.41 6.69
C THR A 155 19.48 1.04 7.31
N THR A 156 19.10 0.06 6.48
CA THR A 156 18.85 -1.33 6.93
C THR A 156 20.11 -1.98 7.52
N ALA A 157 21.28 -1.75 6.93
CA ALA A 157 22.55 -2.27 7.46
C ALA A 157 22.88 -1.68 8.84
N LEU A 158 22.64 -0.37 9.04
CA LEU A 158 22.82 0.28 10.34
C LEU A 158 21.78 -0.20 11.37
N GLU A 159 20.53 -0.45 10.97
CA GLU A 159 19.51 -1.05 11.83
C GLU A 159 19.93 -2.44 12.31
N ALA A 160 20.42 -3.30 11.40
CA ALA A 160 20.93 -4.61 11.75
C ALA A 160 22.12 -4.53 12.72
N TYR A 161 23.01 -3.56 12.53
CA TYR A 161 24.12 -3.31 13.45
C TYR A 161 23.62 -2.87 14.84
N ALA A 162 22.65 -1.96 14.90
CA ALA A 162 22.04 -1.48 16.14
C ALA A 162 21.39 -2.64 16.93
N LEU A 163 20.68 -3.53 16.22
CA LEU A 163 20.07 -4.73 16.81
C LEU A 163 21.09 -5.78 17.23
N GLY A 164 22.26 -5.81 16.59
CA GLY A 164 23.37 -6.73 16.89
C GLY A 164 24.16 -6.39 18.17
N GLY A 165 23.82 -5.33 18.90
CA GLY A 165 24.44 -4.98 20.18
C GLY A 165 25.77 -4.21 20.07
N GLY A 166 26.13 -3.71 18.89
CA GLY A 166 27.23 -2.77 18.76
C GLY A 166 26.94 -1.45 19.48
N THR A 167 27.96 -0.63 19.74
CA THR A 167 27.78 0.73 20.30
C THR A 167 27.64 1.77 19.17
N PRO A 168 27.01 2.94 19.43
CA PRO A 168 26.95 4.02 18.44
C PRO A 168 28.33 4.54 18.02
N HIS A 169 29.33 4.47 18.91
CA HIS A 169 30.70 4.84 18.59
C HIS A 169 31.33 3.84 17.60
N GLU A 170 31.21 2.55 17.89
CA GLU A 170 31.69 1.50 16.98
C GLU A 170 30.92 1.48 15.66
N MET A 171 29.62 1.80 15.69
CA MET A 171 28.84 2.00 14.48
C MET A 171 29.49 3.08 13.62
N ALA A 172 29.79 4.25 14.20
CA ALA A 172 30.41 5.37 13.50
C ALA A 172 31.78 5.03 12.89
N GLU A 173 32.60 4.25 13.61
CA GLU A 173 33.89 3.77 13.12
C GLU A 173 33.76 2.75 11.98
N ASN A 174 32.70 1.93 12.00
CA ASN A 174 32.46 0.91 10.98
C ASN A 174 31.69 1.42 9.76
N ILE A 175 31.19 2.66 9.75
CA ILE A 175 30.47 3.23 8.61
C ILE A 175 31.25 3.11 7.29
N PRO A 176 32.56 3.44 7.21
CA PRO A 176 33.30 3.28 5.97
C PRO A 176 33.30 1.84 5.46
N ASN A 177 33.44 0.86 6.37
CA ASN A 177 33.42 -0.56 6.03
C ASN A 177 32.02 -1.02 5.60
N ILE A 178 30.97 -0.54 6.28
CA ILE A 178 29.56 -0.84 5.91
C ILE A 178 29.23 -0.23 4.55
N MET A 179 29.64 1.01 4.30
CA MET A 179 29.47 1.68 3.01
C MET A 179 30.25 0.96 1.91
N GLU A 180 31.50 0.57 2.16
CA GLU A 180 32.30 -0.20 1.21
C GLU A 180 31.64 -1.53 0.89
N MET A 181 31.23 -2.31 1.91
CA MET A 181 30.54 -3.59 1.73
C MET A 181 29.28 -3.47 0.87
N VAL A 182 28.47 -2.43 1.09
CA VAL A 182 27.19 -2.20 0.40
C VAL A 182 27.37 -1.61 -1.00
N SER A 183 28.40 -0.79 -1.23
CA SER A 183 28.56 -0.06 -2.50
C SER A 183 29.59 -0.67 -3.45
N LYS A 184 30.63 -1.37 -2.96
CA LYS A 184 31.77 -1.85 -3.76
C LYS A 184 32.42 -3.15 -3.26
N GLY A 185 31.92 -3.75 -2.18
CA GLY A 185 32.53 -4.90 -1.53
C GLY A 185 32.06 -6.24 -2.08
N GLU A 186 32.46 -7.31 -1.39
CA GLU A 186 32.18 -8.71 -1.77
C GLU A 186 30.68 -8.99 -2.00
N VAL A 187 29.78 -8.28 -1.31
CA VAL A 187 28.32 -8.43 -1.49
C VAL A 187 27.89 -7.96 -2.88
N VAL A 188 28.42 -6.84 -3.37
CA VAL A 188 28.10 -6.32 -4.70
C VAL A 188 28.65 -7.26 -5.76
N GLU A 189 29.92 -7.63 -5.67
CA GLU A 189 30.56 -8.57 -6.61
C GLU A 189 29.84 -9.92 -6.64
N SER A 190 29.51 -10.48 -5.47
CA SER A 190 28.75 -11.74 -5.36
C SER A 190 27.35 -11.61 -5.95
N SER A 191 26.67 -10.48 -5.73
CA SER A 191 25.34 -10.24 -6.30
C SER A 191 25.38 -10.15 -7.83
N GLU A 192 26.41 -9.54 -8.41
CA GLU A 192 26.61 -9.48 -9.85
C GLU A 192 26.89 -10.86 -10.45
N ASP A 193 27.66 -11.69 -9.77
CA ASP A 193 27.96 -13.05 -10.23
C ASP A 193 26.72 -13.95 -10.16
N VAL A 194 25.90 -13.83 -9.11
CA VAL A 194 24.58 -14.47 -9.03
C VAL A 194 23.68 -13.97 -10.16
N PHE A 195 23.63 -12.66 -10.42
CA PHE A 195 22.87 -12.08 -11.52
C PHE A 195 23.30 -12.65 -12.88
N LYS A 196 24.60 -12.68 -13.19
CA LYS A 196 25.14 -13.28 -14.44
C LYS A 196 24.79 -14.76 -14.55
N SER A 197 24.78 -15.49 -13.43
CA SER A 197 24.37 -16.90 -13.38
C SER A 197 22.88 -17.08 -13.69
N ILE A 198 22.01 -16.25 -13.09
CA ILE A 198 20.57 -16.22 -13.38
C ILE A 198 20.35 -15.87 -14.85
N GLU A 199 21.02 -14.83 -15.38
CA GLU A 199 20.87 -14.40 -16.76
C GLU A 199 21.20 -15.53 -17.75
N ARG A 200 22.31 -16.26 -17.54
CA ARG A 200 22.71 -17.41 -18.36
C ARG A 200 21.69 -18.55 -18.34
N ARG A 201 21.03 -18.78 -17.20
CA ARG A 201 20.06 -19.88 -16.99
C ARG A 201 18.61 -19.49 -17.28
N SER A 202 18.31 -18.19 -17.30
CA SER A 202 16.97 -17.62 -17.38
C SER A 202 16.16 -18.17 -18.55
N ARG A 203 16.78 -18.32 -19.72
CA ARG A 203 16.13 -18.84 -20.93
C ARG A 203 15.54 -20.23 -20.72
N THR A 204 16.27 -21.12 -20.05
CA THR A 204 15.80 -22.49 -19.76
C THR A 204 14.71 -22.46 -18.70
N ILE A 205 14.91 -21.72 -17.61
CA ILE A 205 13.95 -21.60 -16.51
C ILE A 205 12.61 -21.04 -17.03
N ILE A 206 12.64 -19.97 -17.80
CA ILE A 206 11.45 -19.34 -18.39
C ILE A 206 10.75 -20.30 -19.37
N ARG A 207 11.51 -21.05 -20.18
CA ARG A 207 10.94 -22.04 -21.11
C ARG A 207 10.22 -23.16 -20.35
N ASP A 208 10.84 -23.68 -19.29
CA ASP A 208 10.26 -24.77 -18.50
C ASP A 208 9.01 -24.28 -17.76
N GLN A 209 9.02 -23.05 -17.22
CA GLN A 209 7.85 -22.41 -16.63
C GLN A 209 6.70 -22.24 -17.63
N ARG A 210 6.98 -21.80 -18.86
CA ARG A 210 5.96 -21.68 -19.93
C ARG A 210 5.33 -23.04 -20.28
N ARG A 211 6.12 -24.12 -20.26
CA ARG A 211 5.60 -25.48 -20.48
C ARG A 211 4.69 -25.94 -19.34
N ILE A 212 5.06 -25.65 -18.10
CA ILE A 212 4.23 -25.93 -16.92
C ILE A 212 2.91 -25.17 -17.04
N GLN A 213 2.97 -23.88 -17.35
CA GLN A 213 1.79 -23.04 -17.57
C GLN A 213 0.88 -23.60 -18.67
N GLY A 214 1.42 -23.95 -19.84
CA GLY A 214 0.60 -24.53 -20.92
C GLY A 214 -0.06 -25.86 -20.54
N THR A 215 0.64 -26.71 -19.77
CA THR A 215 0.05 -27.98 -19.27
C THR A 215 -1.09 -27.72 -18.28
N PHE A 216 -0.92 -26.72 -17.43
CA PHE A 216 -1.97 -26.27 -16.51
C PHE A 216 -3.19 -25.74 -17.27
N GLU A 217 -2.98 -24.84 -18.24
CA GLU A 217 -4.06 -24.25 -19.05
C GLU A 217 -4.84 -25.33 -19.83
N ASP A 218 -4.15 -26.32 -20.39
CA ASP A 218 -4.79 -27.47 -21.04
C ASP A 218 -5.66 -28.27 -20.06
N SER A 219 -5.21 -28.45 -18.81
CA SER A 219 -5.95 -29.16 -17.78
C SER A 219 -7.17 -28.37 -17.30
N LEU A 220 -6.98 -27.07 -17.05
CA LEU A 220 -8.05 -26.15 -16.69
C LEU A 220 -9.11 -26.10 -17.78
N TYR A 221 -8.71 -25.92 -19.03
CA TYR A 221 -9.64 -25.87 -20.17
C TYR A 221 -10.41 -27.17 -20.32
N LYS A 222 -9.78 -28.35 -20.20
CA LYS A 222 -10.49 -29.63 -20.26
C LYS A 222 -11.62 -29.73 -19.22
N ARG A 223 -11.40 -29.15 -18.03
CA ARG A 223 -12.39 -29.16 -16.94
C ARG A 223 -13.49 -28.12 -17.15
N TRP A 224 -13.11 -26.91 -17.53
CA TRP A 224 -14.01 -25.75 -17.64
C TRP A 224 -14.52 -25.51 -19.07
N ARG A 225 -14.28 -26.44 -20.01
CA ARG A 225 -14.50 -26.27 -21.44
C ARG A 225 -15.88 -25.72 -21.76
N GLU A 226 -16.93 -26.37 -21.24
CA GLU A 226 -18.30 -26.07 -21.63
C GLU A 226 -18.74 -24.64 -21.29
N PRO A 227 -18.63 -24.15 -20.04
CA PRO A 227 -18.98 -22.75 -19.75
C PRO A 227 -18.01 -21.75 -20.41
N LEU A 228 -16.73 -22.10 -20.60
CA LEU A 228 -15.77 -21.22 -21.31
C LEU A 228 -16.13 -21.05 -22.79
N ASP A 229 -16.46 -22.15 -23.49
CA ASP A 229 -16.86 -22.13 -24.89
C ASP A 229 -18.19 -21.37 -25.08
N LEU A 230 -19.13 -21.52 -24.14
CA LEU A 230 -20.39 -20.77 -24.14
C LEU A 230 -20.18 -19.26 -23.93
N LEU A 231 -19.28 -18.86 -23.01
CA LEU A 231 -18.93 -17.46 -22.83
C LEU A 231 -18.25 -16.88 -24.09
N GLU A 232 -17.34 -17.63 -24.69
CA GLU A 232 -16.69 -17.24 -25.96
C GLU A 232 -17.71 -17.06 -27.09
N ALA A 233 -18.67 -17.98 -27.21
CA ALA A 233 -19.78 -17.86 -28.16
C ALA A 233 -20.66 -16.64 -27.88
N LEU A 234 -20.97 -16.35 -26.62
CA LEU A 234 -21.73 -15.16 -26.24
C LEU A 234 -21.01 -13.87 -26.64
N ILE A 235 -19.68 -13.80 -26.44
CA ILE A 235 -18.87 -12.64 -26.85
C ILE A 235 -18.92 -12.46 -28.37
N MET A 236 -18.73 -13.54 -29.15
CA MET A 236 -18.77 -13.48 -30.61
C MET A 236 -20.13 -13.00 -31.13
N ILE A 237 -21.22 -13.61 -30.65
CA ILE A 237 -22.59 -13.25 -31.10
C ILE A 237 -22.94 -11.81 -30.65
N SER A 238 -22.51 -11.40 -29.46
CA SER A 238 -22.70 -10.00 -28.99
C SER A 238 -21.96 -9.00 -29.88
N MET A 239 -20.77 -9.35 -30.36
CA MET A 239 -20.00 -8.53 -31.29
C MET A 239 -20.68 -8.42 -32.66
N GLU A 240 -21.04 -9.56 -33.25
CA GLU A 240 -21.69 -9.61 -34.57
C GLU A 240 -23.04 -8.85 -34.56
N ALA A 241 -23.89 -9.13 -33.57
CA ALA A 241 -25.18 -8.47 -33.46
C ALA A 241 -25.05 -6.97 -33.16
N GLY A 242 -24.11 -6.60 -32.28
CA GLY A 242 -23.84 -5.20 -31.95
C GLY A 242 -23.34 -4.40 -33.15
N GLU A 243 -22.41 -4.95 -33.93
CA GLU A 243 -21.90 -4.32 -35.16
C GLU A 243 -23.01 -4.14 -36.20
N ALA A 244 -23.77 -5.20 -36.48
CA ALA A 244 -24.87 -5.14 -37.44
C ALA A 244 -25.92 -4.07 -37.05
N HIS A 245 -26.30 -4.04 -35.77
CA HIS A 245 -27.29 -3.09 -35.25
C HIS A 245 -26.77 -1.66 -35.21
N ALA A 246 -25.52 -1.45 -34.77
CA ALA A 246 -24.88 -0.14 -34.76
C ALA A 246 -24.81 0.45 -36.17
N ASN A 247 -24.40 -0.34 -37.16
CA ASN A 247 -24.36 0.09 -38.56
C ASN A 247 -25.75 0.50 -39.07
N LYS A 248 -26.80 -0.21 -38.67
CA LYS A 248 -28.18 0.13 -39.03
C LYS A 248 -28.61 1.48 -38.44
N ILE A 249 -28.47 1.67 -37.12
CA ILE A 249 -28.98 2.87 -36.43
C ILE A 249 -28.15 4.14 -36.69
N LEU A 250 -26.92 3.99 -37.20
CA LEU A 250 -26.04 5.08 -37.63
C LEU A 250 -26.29 5.55 -39.07
N THR A 251 -27.12 4.84 -39.85
CA THR A 251 -27.50 5.32 -41.20
C THR A 251 -28.49 6.49 -41.17
N ASP A 252 -29.10 6.76 -40.03
CA ASP A 252 -29.96 7.92 -39.79
C ASP A 252 -29.09 9.17 -39.55
N GLU A 253 -29.32 10.24 -40.31
CA GLU A 253 -28.50 11.48 -40.27
C GLU A 253 -28.68 12.29 -38.96
N THR A 254 -29.61 11.86 -38.09
CA THR A 254 -29.89 12.54 -36.82
C THR A 254 -28.82 12.24 -35.76
N GLU A 255 -28.07 13.26 -35.34
CA GLU A 255 -27.12 13.13 -34.22
C GLU A 255 -27.85 12.75 -32.93
N SER A 256 -27.45 11.63 -32.32
CA SER A 256 -27.96 11.14 -31.03
C SER A 256 -26.80 10.82 -30.08
N PRO A 257 -26.56 11.67 -29.06
CA PRO A 257 -25.60 11.40 -27.99
C PRO A 257 -25.81 10.04 -27.32
N LYS A 258 -27.07 9.60 -27.18
CA LYS A 258 -27.41 8.28 -26.63
C LYS A 258 -26.89 7.14 -27.49
N LYS A 259 -27.17 7.17 -28.81
CA LYS A 259 -26.65 6.17 -29.75
C LYS A 259 -25.13 6.10 -29.66
N GLU A 260 -24.46 7.25 -29.72
CA GLU A 260 -23.00 7.33 -29.63
C GLU A 260 -22.45 6.75 -28.31
N ALA A 261 -23.01 7.15 -27.17
CA ALA A 261 -22.54 6.70 -25.86
C ALA A 261 -22.74 5.19 -25.66
N ILE A 262 -23.91 4.65 -26.00
CA ILE A 262 -24.22 3.23 -25.83
C ILE A 262 -23.37 2.35 -26.76
N ILE A 263 -23.13 2.77 -28.02
CA ILE A 263 -22.22 2.04 -28.94
C ILE A 263 -20.80 1.99 -28.36
N ARG A 264 -20.27 3.12 -27.87
CA ARG A 264 -18.93 3.17 -27.26
C ARG A 264 -18.83 2.29 -26.00
N ILE A 265 -19.86 2.32 -25.16
CA ILE A 265 -19.95 1.48 -23.95
C ILE A 265 -20.01 0.00 -24.32
N HIS A 266 -20.79 -0.38 -25.32
CA HIS A 266 -20.91 -1.77 -25.81
C HIS A 266 -19.58 -2.28 -26.36
N ALA A 267 -18.89 -1.51 -27.19
CA ALA A 267 -17.57 -1.86 -27.71
C ALA A 267 -16.54 -2.07 -26.59
N ARG A 268 -16.53 -1.20 -25.58
CA ARG A 268 -15.67 -1.37 -24.40
C ARG A 268 -16.07 -2.59 -23.56
N SER A 269 -17.37 -2.90 -23.48
CA SER A 269 -17.90 -4.06 -22.78
C SER A 269 -17.42 -5.37 -23.41
N LEU A 270 -17.45 -5.47 -24.75
CA LEU A 270 -16.88 -6.62 -25.49
C LEU A 270 -15.39 -6.80 -25.23
N GLN A 271 -14.63 -5.70 -25.23
CA GLN A 271 -13.19 -5.75 -24.96
C GLN A 271 -12.92 -6.30 -23.54
N ILE A 272 -13.62 -5.80 -22.53
CA ILE A 272 -13.46 -6.27 -21.14
C ILE A 272 -13.91 -7.72 -21.00
N ALA A 273 -14.99 -8.15 -21.66
CA ALA A 273 -15.41 -9.55 -21.66
C ALA A 273 -14.32 -10.47 -22.27
N GLY A 274 -13.64 -10.02 -23.33
CA GLY A 274 -12.46 -10.70 -23.87
C GLY A 274 -11.27 -10.75 -22.89
N GLU A 275 -10.98 -9.65 -22.19
CA GLU A 275 -9.96 -9.61 -21.13
C GLU A 275 -10.29 -10.63 -20.01
N VAL A 276 -11.56 -10.70 -19.59
CA VAL A 276 -12.04 -11.68 -18.61
C VAL A 276 -11.82 -13.11 -19.11
N LEU A 277 -12.25 -13.43 -20.34
CA LEU A 277 -12.13 -14.77 -20.91
C LEU A 277 -10.67 -15.25 -20.92
N VAL A 278 -9.72 -14.38 -21.30
CA VAL A 278 -8.28 -14.70 -21.28
C VAL A 278 -7.80 -15.00 -19.87
N LEU A 279 -8.17 -14.16 -18.88
CA LEU A 279 -7.79 -14.37 -17.48
C LEU A 279 -8.35 -15.67 -16.92
N LEU A 280 -9.59 -16.03 -17.26
CA LEU A 280 -10.20 -17.30 -16.87
C LEU A 280 -9.49 -18.50 -17.49
N LYS A 281 -9.20 -18.45 -18.81
CA LYS A 281 -8.45 -19.51 -19.50
C LYS A 281 -7.04 -19.73 -18.93
N SER A 282 -6.43 -18.68 -18.34
CA SER A 282 -5.13 -18.76 -17.66
C SER A 282 -5.22 -18.99 -16.14
N GLY A 283 -6.41 -19.16 -15.56
CA GLY A 283 -6.58 -19.48 -14.13
C GLY A 283 -6.42 -18.31 -13.15
N TYR A 284 -6.69 -17.08 -13.60
CA TYR A 284 -6.65 -15.86 -12.77
C TYR A 284 -8.05 -15.36 -12.43
N ALA A 285 -8.78 -16.11 -11.61
CA ALA A 285 -10.17 -15.81 -11.22
C ALA A 285 -10.33 -14.42 -10.57
N ASP A 286 -9.43 -14.02 -9.67
CA ASP A 286 -9.47 -12.70 -9.03
C ASP A 286 -9.26 -11.56 -10.02
N GLY A 287 -8.34 -11.74 -10.97
CA GLY A 287 -8.10 -10.79 -12.05
C GLY A 287 -9.32 -10.67 -12.97
N ALA A 288 -9.92 -11.80 -13.32
CA ALA A 288 -11.15 -11.86 -14.10
C ALA A 288 -12.30 -11.14 -13.38
N ASN A 289 -12.50 -11.39 -12.09
CA ASN A 289 -13.52 -10.72 -11.29
C ASN A 289 -13.28 -9.20 -11.17
N ALA A 290 -12.01 -8.78 -11.08
CA ALA A 290 -11.65 -7.37 -11.10
C ALA A 290 -11.98 -6.69 -12.45
N ARG A 291 -11.77 -7.39 -13.59
CA ARG A 291 -12.20 -6.91 -14.91
C ARG A 291 -13.73 -6.88 -15.04
N TRP A 292 -14.41 -7.91 -14.55
CA TRP A 292 -15.87 -7.96 -14.52
C TRP A 292 -16.48 -6.75 -13.80
N ARG A 293 -15.86 -6.27 -12.71
CA ARG A 293 -16.30 -5.04 -12.03
C ARG A 293 -16.49 -3.87 -13.01
N SER A 294 -15.50 -3.63 -13.87
CA SER A 294 -15.58 -2.56 -14.88
C SER A 294 -16.65 -2.84 -15.94
N LEU A 295 -16.84 -4.10 -16.34
CA LEU A 295 -17.93 -4.50 -17.24
C LEU A 295 -19.31 -4.22 -16.61
N HIS A 296 -19.47 -4.52 -15.32
CA HIS A 296 -20.71 -4.22 -14.58
C HIS A 296 -20.96 -2.72 -14.45
N GLU A 297 -19.92 -1.91 -14.19
CA GLU A 297 -20.04 -0.45 -14.20
C GLU A 297 -20.51 0.09 -15.55
N LEU A 298 -19.99 -0.47 -16.65
CA LEU A 298 -20.42 -0.14 -18.00
C LEU A 298 -21.86 -0.57 -18.27
N ALA A 299 -22.27 -1.77 -17.85
CA ALA A 299 -23.64 -2.26 -18.02
C ALA A 299 -24.65 -1.36 -17.28
N VAL A 300 -24.36 -1.01 -16.01
CA VAL A 300 -25.17 -0.09 -15.20
C VAL A 300 -25.25 1.30 -15.85
N THR A 301 -24.11 1.82 -16.32
CA THR A 301 -24.08 3.11 -17.03
C THR A 301 -24.90 3.05 -18.31
N SER A 302 -24.76 1.98 -19.10
CA SER A 302 -25.52 1.77 -20.34
C SER A 302 -27.03 1.80 -20.10
N PHE A 303 -27.50 1.07 -19.09
CA PHE A 303 -28.92 1.08 -18.69
C PHE A 303 -29.38 2.47 -18.27
N PHE A 304 -28.58 3.17 -17.46
CA PHE A 304 -28.92 4.52 -17.02
C PHE A 304 -29.05 5.49 -18.20
N LEU A 305 -28.16 5.42 -19.19
CA LEU A 305 -28.26 6.24 -20.40
C LEU A 305 -29.45 5.83 -21.29
N PHE A 306 -29.72 4.52 -21.36
CA PHE A 306 -30.83 3.98 -22.14
C PHE A 306 -32.19 4.46 -21.62
N GLU A 307 -32.41 4.38 -20.30
CA GLU A 307 -33.67 4.71 -19.63
C GLU A 307 -33.97 6.21 -19.52
N ASN A 308 -32.96 7.07 -19.66
CA ASN A 308 -33.11 8.53 -19.57
C ASN A 308 -33.05 9.20 -20.95
N ASP A 309 -33.23 10.51 -21.02
CA ASP A 309 -33.26 11.23 -22.29
C ASP A 309 -31.87 11.46 -22.94
N GLU A 310 -31.85 12.06 -24.13
CA GLU A 310 -30.63 12.41 -24.87
C GLU A 310 -29.73 13.39 -24.11
N GLU A 311 -30.29 14.26 -23.27
CA GLU A 311 -29.53 15.27 -22.52
C GLU A 311 -28.63 14.61 -21.47
N VAL A 312 -29.08 13.54 -20.81
CA VAL A 312 -28.24 12.75 -19.90
C VAL A 312 -27.03 12.15 -20.63
N SER A 313 -27.25 11.62 -21.83
CA SER A 313 -26.17 11.02 -22.63
C SER A 313 -25.18 12.06 -23.15
N LYS A 314 -25.67 13.26 -23.50
CA LYS A 314 -24.83 14.41 -23.85
C LYS A 314 -23.98 14.87 -22.67
N ARG A 315 -24.57 15.00 -21.47
CA ARG A 315 -23.85 15.30 -20.22
C ARG A 315 -22.75 14.27 -19.95
N TYR A 316 -23.03 12.99 -20.16
CA TYR A 316 -22.05 11.91 -20.00
C TYR A 316 -20.86 12.05 -20.95
N LEU A 317 -21.11 12.32 -22.24
CA LEU A 317 -20.04 12.50 -23.23
C LEU A 317 -19.20 13.76 -22.95
N ASP A 318 -19.83 14.88 -22.59
CA ASP A 318 -19.15 16.13 -22.26
C ASP A 318 -18.28 16.03 -21.00
N TYR A 319 -18.62 15.13 -20.08
CA TYR A 319 -17.91 14.96 -18.81
C TYR A 319 -16.47 14.49 -18.98
N VAL A 320 -16.10 13.95 -20.16
CA VAL A 320 -14.70 13.65 -20.52
C VAL A 320 -13.76 14.84 -20.34
N VAL A 321 -14.26 16.07 -20.52
CA VAL A 321 -13.48 17.30 -20.31
C VAL A 321 -13.12 17.49 -18.83
N ILE A 322 -14.04 17.16 -17.92
CA ILE A 322 -13.83 17.24 -16.47
C ILE A 322 -12.73 16.26 -16.05
N GLU A 323 -12.77 15.03 -16.58
CA GLU A 323 -11.77 14.00 -16.29
C GLU A 323 -10.39 14.40 -16.83
N LYS A 324 -10.31 14.78 -18.10
CA LYS A 324 -9.06 15.26 -18.72
C LYS A 324 -8.45 16.44 -17.96
N PHE A 325 -9.26 17.36 -17.45
CA PHE A 325 -8.76 18.48 -16.66
C PHE A 325 -8.20 18.03 -15.29
N LYS A 326 -8.89 17.11 -14.59
CA LYS A 326 -8.41 16.54 -13.32
C LYS A 326 -7.08 15.81 -13.52
N GLU A 327 -6.98 14.98 -14.55
CA GLU A 327 -5.73 14.27 -14.91
C GLU A 327 -4.59 15.25 -15.24
N ALA A 328 -4.87 16.27 -16.07
CA ALA A 328 -3.87 17.27 -16.45
C ALA A 328 -3.35 18.08 -15.26
N ARG A 329 -4.23 18.42 -14.31
CA ARG A 329 -3.86 19.13 -13.07
C ARG A 329 -2.98 18.24 -12.18
N GLU A 330 -3.33 16.97 -12.06
CA GLU A 330 -2.61 16.03 -11.20
C GLU A 330 -1.22 15.74 -11.77
N TYR A 331 -1.13 15.58 -13.10
CA TYR A 331 0.13 15.50 -13.83
C TYR A 331 1.01 16.74 -13.59
N ARG A 332 0.46 17.95 -13.72
CA ARG A 332 1.19 19.20 -13.49
C ARG A 332 1.80 19.29 -12.08
N ASN A 333 1.14 18.72 -11.08
CA ASN A 333 1.62 18.71 -9.69
C ASN A 333 2.80 17.75 -9.47
N GLN A 334 2.99 16.77 -10.35
CA GLN A 334 3.98 15.69 -10.17
C GLN A 334 5.07 15.66 -11.25
N CYS A 335 4.86 16.30 -12.41
CA CYS A 335 5.76 16.16 -13.57
C CYS A 335 7.21 16.56 -13.27
N GLU A 336 7.43 17.60 -12.46
CA GLU A 336 8.77 18.02 -12.05
C GLU A 336 9.47 16.94 -11.20
N LYS A 337 8.76 16.34 -10.24
CA LYS A 337 9.29 15.25 -9.41
C LYS A 337 9.56 13.98 -10.20
N LEU A 338 8.75 13.71 -11.22
CA LEU A 338 8.88 12.53 -12.08
C LEU A 338 9.90 12.70 -13.21
N GLY A 339 10.45 13.91 -13.42
CA GLY A 339 11.36 14.21 -14.53
C GLY A 339 10.67 14.23 -15.90
N TYR A 340 9.35 14.40 -15.95
CA TYR A 340 8.59 14.46 -17.20
C TYR A 340 8.38 15.92 -17.67
N PRO A 341 8.27 16.16 -18.99
CA PRO A 341 8.06 17.50 -19.53
C PRO A 341 6.72 18.08 -19.05
N PRO A 342 6.66 19.38 -18.69
CA PRO A 342 5.41 20.00 -18.26
C PRO A 342 4.38 19.99 -19.39
N ILE A 343 3.10 19.96 -19.01
CA ILE A 343 2.02 20.13 -19.98
C ILE A 343 2.11 21.51 -20.63
N ASP A 344 1.86 21.57 -21.94
CA ASP A 344 1.80 22.83 -22.67
C ASP A 344 0.72 23.75 -22.06
N GLU A 345 1.11 24.99 -21.73
CA GLU A 345 0.24 25.93 -21.02
C GLU A 345 -0.98 26.31 -21.86
N GLN A 346 -0.85 26.40 -23.19
CA GLN A 346 -2.01 26.70 -24.05
C GLN A 346 -3.01 25.55 -24.04
N LYS A 347 -2.56 24.30 -24.11
CA LYS A 347 -3.43 23.11 -23.97
C LYS A 347 -4.12 23.08 -22.61
N PHE A 348 -3.40 23.35 -21.54
CA PHE A 348 -3.97 23.37 -20.19
C PHE A 348 -5.03 24.47 -20.04
N GLN A 349 -4.77 25.69 -20.53
CA GLN A 349 -5.75 26.78 -20.49
C GLN A 349 -6.98 26.46 -21.36
N LYS A 350 -6.82 25.84 -22.54
CA LYS A 350 -7.97 25.38 -23.35
C LYS A 350 -8.85 24.39 -22.60
N LEU A 351 -8.26 23.39 -21.93
CA LEU A 351 -9.00 22.43 -21.11
C LEU A 351 -9.72 23.12 -19.94
N LYS A 352 -9.06 24.09 -19.31
CA LYS A 352 -9.64 24.88 -18.21
C LYS A 352 -10.86 25.69 -18.68
N THR A 353 -10.72 26.45 -19.77
CA THR A 353 -11.83 27.23 -20.35
C THR A 353 -13.00 26.34 -20.73
N GLU A 354 -12.74 25.19 -21.36
CA GLU A 354 -13.81 24.27 -21.75
C GLU A 354 -14.51 23.65 -20.53
N LYS A 355 -13.75 23.29 -19.49
CA LYS A 355 -14.31 22.84 -18.21
C LYS A 355 -15.21 23.91 -17.58
N GLU A 356 -14.80 25.18 -17.60
CA GLU A 356 -15.58 26.30 -17.06
C GLU A 356 -16.86 26.50 -17.85
N ARG A 357 -16.79 26.49 -19.19
CA ARG A 357 -17.94 26.55 -20.10
C ARG A 357 -18.98 25.46 -19.79
N LEU A 358 -18.55 24.21 -19.62
CA LEU A 358 -19.46 23.10 -19.32
C LEU A 358 -20.07 23.19 -17.93
N CYS A 359 -19.34 23.71 -16.94
CA CYS A 359 -19.89 23.95 -15.60
C CYS A 359 -20.94 25.06 -15.59
N GLU A 360 -20.78 26.08 -16.44
CA GLU A 360 -21.79 27.13 -16.63
C GLU A 360 -22.98 26.61 -17.44
N LEU A 361 -22.76 25.72 -18.41
CA LEU A 361 -23.84 25.14 -19.22
C LEU A 361 -24.76 24.23 -18.39
N TYR A 362 -24.20 23.27 -17.66
CA TYR A 362 -24.98 22.24 -16.95
C TYR A 362 -25.31 22.60 -15.50
N HIS A 363 -24.59 23.56 -14.92
CA HIS A 363 -24.67 23.88 -13.49
C HIS A 363 -24.55 22.62 -12.61
N ASP A 364 -25.36 22.52 -11.56
CA ASP A 364 -25.67 21.24 -10.92
C ASP A 364 -24.45 20.47 -10.39
N ASN A 365 -23.40 21.19 -9.97
CA ASN A 365 -22.12 20.63 -9.56
C ASN A 365 -21.50 19.65 -10.58
N PHE A 366 -21.61 19.95 -11.88
CA PHE A 366 -21.12 19.10 -12.98
C PHE A 366 -19.64 18.67 -12.83
N HIS A 367 -18.81 19.43 -12.13
CA HIS A 367 -17.40 19.11 -11.89
C HIS A 367 -17.14 18.01 -10.83
N TRP A 368 -18.13 17.68 -10.00
CA TRP A 368 -18.02 16.64 -8.98
C TRP A 368 -17.96 15.24 -9.62
N SER A 369 -17.48 14.26 -8.87
CA SER A 369 -17.59 12.85 -9.27
C SER A 369 -19.06 12.52 -9.57
N TYR A 370 -19.31 11.86 -10.71
CA TYR A 370 -20.65 11.59 -11.23
C TYR A 370 -21.50 12.85 -11.53
N GLY A 371 -20.88 14.04 -11.65
CA GLY A 371 -21.59 15.30 -11.91
C GLY A 371 -22.33 15.36 -13.25
N TRP A 372 -22.03 14.43 -14.17
CA TRP A 372 -22.78 14.24 -15.40
C TRP A 372 -24.21 13.75 -15.17
N ILE A 373 -24.50 13.14 -14.02
CA ILE A 373 -25.86 12.70 -13.67
C ILE A 373 -26.67 13.89 -13.15
N PRO A 374 -27.82 14.22 -13.72
CA PRO A 374 -28.69 15.27 -13.19
C PRO A 374 -29.13 14.98 -11.73
N SER A 375 -29.06 15.98 -10.84
CA SER A 375 -29.40 15.78 -9.40
C SER A 375 -30.89 15.59 -9.14
N ASP A 376 -31.73 16.07 -10.04
CA ASP A 376 -33.18 15.86 -10.04
C ASP A 376 -33.55 14.40 -10.34
N ILE A 377 -32.74 13.70 -11.15
CA ILE A 377 -32.86 12.26 -11.39
C ILE A 377 -32.23 11.46 -10.24
N LEU A 378 -30.99 11.81 -9.86
CA LEU A 378 -30.25 11.08 -8.83
C LEU A 378 -29.53 12.04 -7.86
N PRO A 379 -30.15 12.38 -6.71
CA PRO A 379 -29.63 13.42 -5.82
C PRO A 379 -28.25 13.14 -5.21
N LYS A 380 -27.96 11.88 -4.87
CA LYS A 380 -26.72 11.48 -4.17
C LYS A 380 -25.54 11.19 -5.09
N ARG A 381 -25.82 10.81 -6.35
CA ARG A 381 -24.83 10.52 -7.40
C ARG A 381 -23.69 9.59 -6.96
N SER A 382 -24.03 8.39 -6.52
CA SER A 382 -23.04 7.33 -6.31
C SER A 382 -23.30 6.15 -7.23
N PHE A 383 -22.28 5.32 -7.45
CA PHE A 383 -22.47 4.06 -8.19
C PHE A 383 -23.55 3.18 -7.55
N ARG A 384 -23.67 3.20 -6.22
CA ARG A 384 -24.75 2.49 -5.52
C ARG A 384 -26.12 2.98 -5.93
N ASP A 385 -26.31 4.29 -5.94
CA ASP A 385 -27.60 4.88 -6.27
C ASP A 385 -27.93 4.63 -7.75
N LEU A 386 -26.92 4.62 -8.64
CA LEU A 386 -27.07 4.21 -10.04
C LEU A 386 -27.54 2.76 -10.15
N GLU A 387 -26.86 1.81 -9.50
CA GLU A 387 -27.23 0.38 -9.52
C GLU A 387 -28.66 0.15 -9.02
N GLU A 388 -29.05 0.86 -7.94
CA GLU A 388 -30.41 0.78 -7.38
C GLU A 388 -31.44 1.39 -8.35
N TYR A 389 -31.11 2.49 -9.03
CA TYR A 389 -31.99 3.13 -10.02
C TYR A 389 -32.31 2.20 -11.20
N VAL A 390 -31.29 1.56 -11.78
CA VAL A 390 -31.45 0.67 -12.95
C VAL A 390 -31.81 -0.78 -12.57
N ASN A 391 -32.10 -1.05 -11.29
CA ASN A 391 -32.44 -2.38 -10.76
C ASN A 391 -31.39 -3.48 -11.03
N LEU A 392 -30.10 -3.13 -11.10
CA LEU A 392 -28.99 -4.08 -11.27
C LEU A 392 -28.20 -4.32 -9.96
N ASN A 393 -28.71 -3.85 -8.83
CA ASN A 393 -28.13 -3.99 -7.51
C ASN A 393 -28.11 -5.44 -6.96
N THR A 394 -28.69 -6.41 -7.68
CA THR A 394 -28.60 -7.85 -7.35
C THR A 394 -27.16 -8.36 -7.38
N LEU A 395 -26.31 -7.83 -8.27
CA LEU A 395 -24.90 -8.19 -8.38
C LEU A 395 -23.99 -7.43 -7.39
N ARG A 396 -24.56 -6.55 -6.55
CA ARG A 396 -23.79 -5.69 -5.65
C ARG A 396 -22.91 -6.46 -4.63
N PRO A 397 -23.31 -7.63 -4.08
CA PRO A 397 -22.42 -8.43 -3.25
C PRO A 397 -21.13 -8.82 -3.98
N PHE A 398 -21.26 -9.28 -5.23
CA PHE A 398 -20.13 -9.63 -6.09
C PHE A 398 -19.29 -8.39 -6.42
N TYR A 399 -19.93 -7.25 -6.74
CA TYR A 399 -19.26 -5.99 -7.02
C TYR A 399 -18.43 -5.51 -5.82
N LYS A 400 -18.99 -5.60 -4.61
CA LYS A 400 -18.26 -5.25 -3.37
C LYS A 400 -17.08 -6.19 -3.13
N PHE A 401 -17.25 -7.47 -3.45
CA PHE A 401 -16.18 -8.45 -3.33
C PHE A 401 -15.05 -8.22 -4.34
N SER A 402 -15.37 -7.97 -5.62
CA SER A 402 -14.37 -7.62 -6.66
C SER A 402 -13.65 -6.30 -6.36
N SER A 403 -14.30 -5.37 -5.67
CA SER A 403 -13.67 -4.14 -5.19
C SER A 403 -12.62 -4.39 -4.11
N ALA A 404 -12.83 -5.40 -3.26
CA ALA A 404 -11.95 -5.66 -2.13
C ALA A 404 -10.55 -6.14 -2.57
N SER A 405 -10.47 -6.94 -3.64
CA SER A 405 -9.22 -7.42 -4.24
C SER A 405 -8.42 -6.33 -4.94
N ILE A 406 -9.07 -5.26 -5.39
CA ILE A 406 -8.42 -4.12 -6.08
C ILE A 406 -7.84 -3.09 -5.08
N HIS A 407 -8.58 -2.78 -4.01
CA HIS A 407 -8.22 -1.67 -3.11
C HIS A 407 -7.18 -2.03 -2.02
N GLY A 408 -6.48 -3.16 -2.15
CA GLY A 408 -5.51 -3.61 -1.16
C GLY A 408 -6.11 -3.80 0.24
N SER A 409 -7.42 -4.01 0.32
CA SER A 409 -8.11 -4.17 1.59
C SER A 409 -7.74 -5.53 2.21
N PRO A 410 -7.78 -5.70 3.54
CA PRO A 410 -7.55 -7.01 4.16
C PRO A 410 -8.49 -8.10 3.62
N ARG A 411 -9.69 -7.72 3.18
CA ARG A 411 -10.64 -8.65 2.53
C ARG A 411 -10.16 -9.10 1.15
N GLY A 412 -9.38 -8.28 0.45
CA GLY A 412 -8.74 -8.61 -0.82
C GLY A 412 -7.59 -9.62 -0.71
N LEU A 413 -7.21 -10.02 0.50
CA LEU A 413 -6.30 -11.14 0.72
C LEU A 413 -6.99 -12.51 0.57
N TYR A 414 -8.33 -12.53 0.56
CA TYR A 414 -9.09 -13.72 0.18
C TYR A 414 -9.13 -13.82 -1.34
N SER A 415 -8.83 -15.00 -1.87
CA SER A 415 -8.73 -15.25 -3.30
C SER A 415 -9.88 -16.14 -3.76
N LEU A 416 -10.53 -15.79 -4.89
CA LEU A 416 -11.46 -16.68 -5.57
C LEU A 416 -10.80 -17.99 -5.99
N GLY A 417 -9.51 -17.95 -6.30
CA GLY A 417 -8.73 -19.12 -6.68
C GLY A 417 -8.52 -20.14 -5.57
N LEU A 418 -9.01 -19.90 -4.35
CA LEU A 418 -8.89 -20.81 -3.21
C LEU A 418 -10.26 -21.18 -2.64
N MET A 419 -10.43 -22.45 -2.27
CA MET A 419 -11.57 -22.88 -1.47
C MET A 419 -11.45 -22.34 -0.04
N ASP A 420 -12.58 -22.21 0.65
CA ASP A 420 -12.66 -21.65 2.00
C ASP A 420 -11.68 -22.29 3.00
N ASP A 421 -11.53 -23.62 2.96
CA ASP A 421 -10.63 -24.36 3.85
C ASP A 421 -9.13 -24.05 3.64
N TYR A 422 -8.76 -23.41 2.52
CA TYR A 422 -7.39 -23.07 2.16
C TYR A 422 -7.06 -21.58 2.31
N GLN A 423 -8.06 -20.71 2.50
CA GLN A 423 -7.87 -19.24 2.55
C GLN A 423 -6.83 -18.80 3.59
N GLU A 424 -6.76 -19.48 4.73
CA GLU A 424 -5.79 -19.18 5.80
C GLU A 424 -4.53 -20.06 5.78
N LYS A 425 -4.50 -21.07 4.89
CA LYS A 425 -3.44 -22.09 4.85
C LYS A 425 -2.48 -21.93 3.66
N VAL A 426 -2.92 -21.25 2.61
CA VAL A 426 -2.21 -21.12 1.34
C VAL A 426 -2.12 -19.66 0.95
N LEU A 427 -0.92 -19.21 0.62
CA LEU A 427 -0.70 -17.93 -0.06
C LEU A 427 -0.68 -18.20 -1.57
N LEU A 428 -1.78 -17.93 -2.27
CA LEU A 428 -1.87 -18.14 -3.72
C LEU A 428 -1.06 -17.06 -4.45
N CYS A 429 0.08 -17.47 -5.01
CA CYS A 429 0.97 -16.59 -5.77
C CYS A 429 0.82 -16.73 -7.29
N GLY A 430 0.07 -17.74 -7.75
CA GLY A 430 0.01 -18.16 -9.15
C GLY A 430 -1.42 -18.48 -9.62
N THR A 431 -1.50 -19.31 -10.65
CA THR A 431 -2.77 -19.68 -11.28
C THR A 431 -3.53 -20.71 -10.46
N SER A 432 -4.85 -20.73 -10.58
CA SER A 432 -5.72 -21.75 -9.97
C SER A 432 -6.78 -22.21 -10.96
N ASP A 433 -7.13 -23.49 -10.91
CA ASP A 433 -8.21 -24.08 -11.69
C ASP A 433 -9.55 -24.10 -10.93
N TYR A 434 -9.63 -23.36 -9.82
CA TYR A 434 -10.83 -23.13 -9.00
C TYR A 434 -11.26 -21.65 -9.03
N GLY A 435 -12.53 -21.38 -8.70
CA GLY A 435 -13.04 -20.02 -8.52
C GLY A 435 -13.52 -19.33 -9.79
N LEU A 436 -13.64 -20.05 -10.91
CA LEU A 436 -14.03 -19.46 -12.19
C LEU A 436 -15.54 -19.20 -12.29
N ALA A 437 -16.38 -19.81 -11.44
CA ALA A 437 -17.84 -19.78 -11.62
C ALA A 437 -18.44 -18.39 -11.53
N ASP A 438 -18.13 -17.65 -10.47
CA ASP A 438 -18.63 -16.28 -10.27
C ASP A 438 -18.25 -15.36 -11.45
N PRO A 439 -16.95 -15.18 -11.81
CA PRO A 439 -16.59 -14.30 -12.91
C PRO A 439 -17.09 -14.77 -14.29
N LEU A 440 -17.33 -16.08 -14.51
CA LEU A 440 -17.98 -16.59 -15.71
C LEU A 440 -19.43 -16.09 -15.79
N GLU A 441 -20.23 -16.37 -14.75
CA GLU A 441 -21.65 -16.05 -14.71
C GLU A 441 -21.87 -14.53 -14.76
N THR A 442 -21.17 -13.78 -13.92
CA THR A 442 -21.40 -12.35 -13.81
C THR A 442 -20.96 -11.60 -15.08
N THR A 443 -19.91 -12.07 -15.77
CA THR A 443 -19.50 -11.53 -17.08
C THR A 443 -20.54 -11.79 -18.15
N ALA A 444 -21.09 -13.01 -18.19
CA ALA A 444 -22.15 -13.35 -19.13
C ALA A 444 -23.40 -12.45 -18.94
N ILE A 445 -23.80 -12.24 -17.68
CA ILE A 445 -24.93 -11.36 -17.33
C ILE A 445 -24.65 -9.90 -17.72
N SER A 446 -23.52 -9.33 -17.28
CA SER A 446 -23.21 -7.92 -17.55
C SER A 446 -22.99 -7.64 -19.05
N LEU A 447 -22.44 -8.60 -19.80
CA LEU A 447 -22.31 -8.47 -21.26
C LEU A 447 -23.68 -8.49 -21.95
N LEU A 448 -24.57 -9.42 -21.57
CA LEU A 448 -25.94 -9.44 -22.08
C LEU A 448 -26.65 -8.10 -21.83
N TYR A 449 -26.47 -7.53 -20.64
CA TYR A 449 -27.03 -6.23 -20.27
C TYR A 449 -26.51 -5.07 -21.11
N ALA A 450 -25.20 -5.01 -21.35
CA ALA A 450 -24.63 -4.01 -22.25
C ALA A 450 -25.16 -4.16 -23.69
N THR A 451 -25.25 -5.40 -24.20
CA THR A 451 -25.78 -5.70 -25.54
C THR A 451 -27.27 -5.41 -25.66
N LEU A 452 -28.05 -5.69 -24.62
CA LEU A 452 -29.49 -5.38 -24.54
C LEU A 452 -29.74 -3.90 -24.75
N CYS A 453 -28.98 -3.03 -24.06
CA CYS A 453 -29.15 -1.58 -24.20
C CYS A 453 -28.93 -1.12 -25.65
N LEU A 454 -27.92 -1.66 -26.36
CA LEU A 454 -27.67 -1.33 -27.76
C LEU A 454 -28.77 -1.85 -28.69
N LEU A 455 -29.07 -3.15 -28.61
CA LEU A 455 -30.03 -3.81 -29.51
C LEU A 455 -31.48 -3.36 -29.30
N ASN A 456 -31.77 -2.73 -28.15
CA ASN A 456 -33.08 -2.19 -27.82
C ASN A 456 -33.22 -0.69 -28.17
N ILE A 457 -32.19 -0.05 -28.72
CA ILE A 457 -32.34 1.23 -29.42
C ILE A 457 -33.01 0.92 -30.76
N GLU A 458 -34.22 1.43 -30.98
CA GLU A 458 -34.99 1.19 -32.21
C GLU A 458 -35.09 -0.32 -32.56
N PRO A 459 -35.68 -1.14 -31.64
CA PRO A 459 -35.64 -2.59 -31.76
C PRO A 459 -36.40 -3.08 -32.98
N ASP A 460 -35.94 -4.19 -33.54
CA ASP A 460 -36.63 -4.93 -34.59
C ASP A 460 -36.71 -6.42 -34.25
N TYR A 461 -37.29 -7.21 -35.17
CA TYR A 461 -37.40 -8.65 -34.96
C TYR A 461 -36.02 -9.33 -34.80
N GLU A 462 -35.02 -8.91 -35.57
CA GLU A 462 -33.70 -9.51 -35.55
C GLU A 462 -32.98 -9.21 -34.23
N SER A 463 -33.03 -7.96 -33.75
CA SER A 463 -32.42 -7.54 -32.50
C SER A 463 -33.04 -8.27 -31.31
N ILE A 464 -34.38 -8.43 -31.28
CA ILE A 464 -35.09 -9.20 -30.25
C ILE A 464 -34.72 -10.69 -30.32
N PHE A 465 -34.66 -11.27 -31.52
CA PHE A 465 -34.28 -12.67 -31.72
C PHE A 465 -32.86 -12.94 -31.20
N GLN A 466 -31.90 -12.08 -31.54
CA GLN A 466 -30.51 -12.19 -31.06
C GLN A 466 -30.43 -12.10 -29.54
N LEU A 467 -31.19 -11.20 -28.91
CA LEU A 467 -31.26 -11.12 -27.44
C LEU A 467 -31.80 -12.40 -26.79
N GLN A 468 -32.79 -13.06 -27.40
CA GLN A 468 -33.29 -14.34 -26.88
C GLN A 468 -32.26 -15.47 -26.99
N VAL A 469 -31.47 -15.50 -28.08
CA VAL A 469 -30.36 -16.45 -28.24
C VAL A 469 -29.29 -16.20 -27.17
N MET A 470 -28.87 -14.95 -27.00
CA MET A 470 -27.87 -14.58 -25.99
C MET A 470 -28.36 -14.90 -24.57
N LYS A 471 -29.63 -14.61 -24.25
CA LYS A 471 -30.23 -14.98 -22.97
C LYS A 471 -30.15 -16.49 -22.72
N SER A 472 -30.44 -17.30 -23.75
CA SER A 472 -30.36 -18.76 -23.65
C SER A 472 -28.94 -19.27 -23.39
N LEU A 473 -27.90 -18.54 -23.84
CA LEU A 473 -26.51 -18.84 -23.49
C LEU A 473 -26.22 -18.48 -22.04
N VAL A 474 -26.60 -17.27 -21.59
CA VAL A 474 -26.40 -16.82 -20.20
C VAL A 474 -27.09 -17.75 -19.21
N ASP A 475 -28.34 -18.16 -19.49
CA ASP A 475 -29.11 -19.08 -18.66
C ASP A 475 -28.44 -20.46 -18.50
N LYS A 476 -27.51 -20.84 -19.39
CA LYS A 476 -26.73 -22.09 -19.33
C LYS A 476 -25.37 -21.93 -18.66
N ILE A 477 -24.69 -20.80 -18.87
CA ILE A 477 -23.31 -20.59 -18.38
C ILE A 477 -23.22 -20.74 -16.86
N GLY A 478 -24.07 -20.02 -16.12
CA GLY A 478 -24.04 -20.01 -14.65
C GLY A 478 -24.21 -21.40 -14.04
N PRO A 479 -25.31 -22.13 -14.34
CA PRO A 479 -25.53 -23.47 -13.81
C PRO A 479 -24.39 -24.45 -14.07
N LEU A 480 -23.83 -24.45 -15.29
CA LEU A 480 -22.72 -25.33 -15.67
C LEU A 480 -21.42 -24.97 -14.92
N ALA A 481 -21.15 -23.67 -14.78
CA ALA A 481 -19.96 -23.21 -14.06
C ALA A 481 -20.04 -23.57 -12.57
N VAL A 482 -21.21 -23.42 -11.95
CA VAL A 482 -21.47 -23.81 -10.56
C VAL A 482 -21.37 -25.32 -10.36
N GLU A 483 -21.86 -26.12 -11.31
CA GLU A 483 -21.74 -27.58 -11.28
C GLU A 483 -20.27 -28.02 -11.21
N ILE A 484 -19.44 -27.53 -12.14
CA ILE A 484 -18.00 -27.84 -12.19
C ILE A 484 -17.28 -27.38 -10.91
N GLN A 485 -17.62 -26.20 -10.38
CA GLN A 485 -17.00 -25.71 -9.15
C GLN A 485 -17.34 -26.60 -7.94
N ARG A 486 -18.60 -27.03 -7.81
CA ARG A 486 -19.05 -27.93 -6.73
C ARG A 486 -18.43 -29.31 -6.83
N GLU A 487 -18.23 -29.82 -8.05
CA GLU A 487 -17.48 -31.06 -8.25
C GLU A 487 -16.06 -30.94 -7.66
N LEU A 488 -15.38 -29.80 -7.84
CA LEU A 488 -14.07 -29.57 -7.24
C LEU A 488 -14.11 -29.52 -5.71
N GLU A 489 -15.10 -28.85 -5.15
CA GLU A 489 -15.27 -28.72 -3.69
C GLU A 489 -15.55 -30.06 -3.00
N THR A 490 -16.13 -31.02 -3.72
CA THR A 490 -16.48 -32.34 -3.17
C THR A 490 -15.40 -33.42 -3.41
N MET A 491 -14.34 -33.09 -4.16
CA MET A 491 -13.23 -34.03 -4.40
C MET A 491 -12.41 -34.26 -3.12
N THR A 492 -12.44 -35.50 -2.60
CA THR A 492 -11.71 -35.93 -1.39
C THR A 492 -10.19 -35.72 -1.43
N HIS A 493 -9.62 -35.59 -2.62
CA HIS A 493 -8.18 -35.37 -2.84
C HIS A 493 -7.92 -34.28 -3.87
N TYR A 494 -8.72 -33.21 -3.89
CA TYR A 494 -8.38 -32.05 -4.69
C TYR A 494 -7.06 -31.45 -4.18
N LYS A 495 -6.04 -31.50 -5.04
CA LYS A 495 -4.81 -30.73 -4.86
C LYS A 495 -4.86 -29.57 -5.82
N PRO A 496 -5.08 -28.34 -5.32
CA PRO A 496 -5.00 -27.17 -6.18
C PRO A 496 -3.61 -27.15 -6.82
N TRP A 497 -3.57 -26.83 -8.12
CA TRP A 497 -2.33 -26.48 -8.78
C TRP A 497 -1.84 -25.19 -8.12
N ILE A 498 -0.86 -25.30 -7.22
CA ILE A 498 -0.20 -24.17 -6.54
C ILE A 498 1.26 -24.15 -6.93
#